data_AF-A0A661FUU7-F1
#
_entry.id   AF-A0A661FUU7-F1
#
_cell.length_a   1.000
_cell.length_b   1.000
_cell.length_c   1.000
_cell.angle_alpha   90.00
_cell.angle_beta   90.00
_cell.angle_gamma   90.00
#
_symmetry.space_group_name_H-M   'P 1'
#
loop_
_entity.id
_entity.type
_entity.pdbx_description
1 polymer ?
#
loop_
_entity_poly.entity_id
_entity_poly.type
_entity_poly.pdbx_seq_one_letter_code
_entity_poly.pdbx_strand_id
1 'polypeptide(L)'
;MSDADLAVPWLKDRASFGIAFSGGGTRSASASLGQLRALHGLGWLHRARYISSNSGGSWATVPFTYLPLAIDDDRFLGEYISPEELDDHNLRPSTTDPLAFGTAIHNASTIGEILEIGRGDEAYSDIVASVFLEPFGLHDNEKFFTFHKGALKSVLAGNPSLSIDNFQYVEKHDRPYLIVTGVMIGQQMSDDPEEYYPIEMTPLYTGVRGQFELEKDGQTVMVGGGYVESFGYDSYEPRTDAVDGRWRVRLTGLLSRGDKPIGDRYRF
;
A
#
# COMPACT_ATOMS: atom_id res chain seq x y z
N MET A 1 -10.05 6.13 17.96
CA MET A 1 -10.96 6.65 16.90
C MET A 1 -12.38 6.42 17.35
N SER A 2 -13.18 7.47 17.51
CA SER A 2 -14.61 7.42 17.83
C SER A 2 -15.50 7.67 16.62
N ASP A 3 -14.93 7.68 15.40
CA ASP A 3 -15.73 7.79 14.18
C ASP A 3 -16.42 6.47 13.88
N ALA A 4 -17.73 6.50 13.76
CA ALA A 4 -18.50 5.37 13.29
C ALA A 4 -18.19 5.03 11.82
N ASP A 5 -17.86 6.02 11.00
CA ASP A 5 -17.65 5.85 9.55
C ASP A 5 -16.27 5.27 9.21
N LEU A 6 -15.28 5.43 10.09
CA LEU A 6 -13.95 4.81 9.99
C LEU A 6 -13.81 3.56 10.87
N ALA A 7 -14.85 3.22 11.63
CA ALA A 7 -14.87 2.00 12.40
C ALA A 7 -14.88 0.80 11.44
N VAL A 8 -14.03 -0.17 11.71
CA VAL A 8 -13.93 -1.39 10.91
C VAL A 8 -14.57 -2.53 11.71
N PRO A 9 -15.84 -2.88 11.43
CA PRO A 9 -16.60 -3.76 12.33
C PRO A 9 -15.95 -5.14 12.47
N TRP A 10 -15.44 -5.70 11.37
CA TRP A 10 -14.86 -7.05 11.35
C TRP A 10 -13.50 -7.17 12.06
N LEU A 11 -12.89 -6.06 12.48
CA LEU A 11 -11.65 -6.08 13.26
C LEU A 11 -11.90 -6.02 14.76
N LYS A 12 -13.08 -5.54 15.20
CA LYS A 12 -13.39 -5.30 16.61
C LYS A 12 -13.25 -6.57 17.45
N ASP A 13 -13.73 -7.68 16.91
CA ASP A 13 -13.79 -8.97 17.60
C ASP A 13 -12.55 -9.85 17.36
N ARG A 14 -11.57 -9.36 16.60
CA ARG A 14 -10.31 -10.08 16.36
C ARG A 14 -9.40 -10.05 17.55
N ALA A 15 -8.56 -11.08 17.67
CA ALA A 15 -7.54 -11.14 18.70
C ALA A 15 -6.57 -9.95 18.57
N SER A 16 -6.10 -9.44 19.70
CA SER A 16 -5.23 -8.25 19.74
C SER A 16 -3.77 -8.61 19.44
N PHE A 17 -3.50 -9.08 18.22
CA PHE A 17 -2.14 -9.28 17.72
C PHE A 17 -2.00 -8.86 16.25
N GLY A 18 -0.77 -8.61 15.83
CA GLY A 18 -0.41 -8.27 14.46
C GLY A 18 0.72 -9.15 13.93
N ILE A 19 0.87 -9.17 12.62
CA ILE A 19 1.89 -9.94 11.89
C ILE A 19 2.72 -8.95 11.08
N ALA A 20 4.04 -9.04 11.15
CA ALA A 20 4.95 -8.12 10.47
C ALA A 20 5.70 -8.83 9.34
N PHE A 21 5.65 -8.26 8.13
CA PHE A 21 6.35 -8.74 6.94
C PHE A 21 7.47 -7.76 6.58
N SER A 22 8.71 -8.14 6.88
CA SER A 22 9.89 -7.30 6.65
C SER A 22 10.26 -7.21 5.18
N GLY A 23 10.84 -6.09 4.78
CA GLY A 23 11.32 -5.80 3.43
C GLY A 23 12.55 -6.58 2.98
N GLY A 24 12.99 -6.30 1.75
CA GLY A 24 14.10 -7.00 1.10
C GLY A 24 13.84 -7.38 -0.36
N GLY A 25 13.05 -6.57 -1.06
CA GLY A 25 12.68 -6.77 -2.46
C GLY A 25 12.04 -8.14 -2.74
N THR A 26 12.34 -8.71 -3.90
CA THR A 26 11.73 -9.96 -4.38
C THR A 26 11.98 -11.13 -3.44
N ARG A 27 13.16 -11.19 -2.78
CA ARG A 27 13.45 -12.21 -1.75
C ARG A 27 12.43 -12.18 -0.62
N SER A 28 12.12 -10.98 -0.13
CA SER A 28 11.13 -10.78 0.92
C SER A 28 9.72 -11.08 0.41
N ALA A 29 9.38 -10.73 -0.84
CA ALA A 29 8.09 -11.10 -1.45
C ALA A 29 7.90 -12.63 -1.50
N SER A 30 8.92 -13.39 -1.90
CA SER A 30 8.90 -14.86 -1.88
C SER A 30 8.71 -15.43 -0.47
N ALA A 31 9.45 -14.91 0.51
CA ALA A 31 9.29 -15.33 1.91
C ALA A 31 7.89 -15.00 2.44
N SER A 32 7.38 -13.82 2.09
CA SER A 32 6.04 -13.35 2.48
C SER A 32 4.94 -14.22 1.89
N LEU A 33 5.08 -14.70 0.65
CA LEU A 33 4.15 -15.67 0.06
C LEU A 33 4.06 -16.96 0.89
N GLY A 34 5.21 -17.55 1.23
CA GLY A 34 5.25 -18.76 2.06
C GLY A 34 4.67 -18.53 3.47
N GLN A 35 4.97 -17.39 4.08
CA GLN A 35 4.41 -16.98 5.37
C GLN A 35 2.90 -16.79 5.30
N LEU A 36 2.38 -16.08 4.29
CA LEU A 36 0.94 -15.91 4.07
C LEU A 36 0.26 -17.26 3.87
N ARG A 37 0.86 -18.17 3.10
CA ARG A 37 0.32 -19.52 2.88
C ARG A 37 0.20 -20.31 4.18
N ALA A 38 1.26 -20.31 5.00
CA ALA A 38 1.22 -20.96 6.32
C ALA A 38 0.17 -20.32 7.24
N LEU A 39 0.13 -18.99 7.31
CA LEU A 39 -0.84 -18.26 8.13
C LEU A 39 -2.28 -18.46 7.67
N HIS A 40 -2.51 -18.60 6.36
CA HIS A 40 -3.80 -18.95 5.78
C HIS A 40 -4.22 -20.37 6.19
N GLY A 41 -3.37 -21.37 5.92
CA GLY A 41 -3.64 -22.77 6.25
C GLY A 41 -3.80 -23.03 7.75
N LEU A 42 -3.10 -22.29 8.61
CA LEU A 42 -3.28 -22.36 10.07
C LEU A 42 -4.51 -21.59 10.58
N GLY A 43 -5.18 -20.82 9.72
CA GLY A 43 -6.30 -19.96 10.13
C GLY A 43 -5.88 -18.79 11.01
N TRP A 44 -4.68 -18.24 10.83
CA TRP A 44 -4.20 -17.10 11.64
C TRP A 44 -4.56 -15.76 11.01
N LEU A 45 -4.68 -15.68 9.68
CA LEU A 45 -4.99 -14.41 8.99
C LEU A 45 -6.37 -13.85 9.40
N HIS A 46 -7.38 -14.69 9.60
CA HIS A 46 -8.70 -14.24 10.06
C HIS A 46 -8.71 -13.81 11.53
N ARG A 47 -7.71 -14.23 12.33
CA ARG A 47 -7.57 -13.91 13.75
C ARG A 47 -6.74 -12.66 13.99
N ALA A 48 -5.78 -12.38 13.11
CA ALA A 48 -4.90 -11.23 13.20
C ALA A 48 -5.68 -9.93 12.99
N ARG A 49 -5.40 -8.94 13.84
CA ARG A 49 -6.00 -7.61 13.73
C ARG A 49 -5.22 -6.70 12.79
N TYR A 50 -3.90 -6.84 12.75
CA TYR A 50 -3.02 -6.00 11.95
C TYR A 50 -2.06 -6.83 11.09
N ILE A 51 -1.78 -6.33 9.89
CA ILE A 51 -0.59 -6.66 9.12
C ILE A 51 0.26 -5.39 9.06
N SER A 52 1.53 -5.50 9.42
CA SER A 52 2.52 -4.46 9.17
C SER A 52 3.48 -4.94 8.09
N SER A 53 3.88 -4.09 7.16
CA SER A 53 4.82 -4.47 6.10
C SER A 53 5.67 -3.30 5.62
N ASN A 54 6.80 -3.61 4.98
CA ASN A 54 7.57 -2.63 4.21
C ASN A 54 8.25 -3.30 3.01
N SER A 55 8.53 -2.51 1.96
CA SER A 55 9.25 -2.95 0.75
C SER A 55 8.72 -4.30 0.21
N GLY A 56 9.57 -5.32 0.00
CA GLY A 56 9.16 -6.65 -0.49
C GLY A 56 7.97 -7.28 0.25
N GLY A 57 7.81 -7.01 1.54
CA GLY A 57 6.66 -7.50 2.31
C GLY A 57 5.35 -6.80 1.91
N SER A 58 5.42 -5.52 1.52
CA SER A 58 4.25 -4.79 1.02
C SER A 58 3.86 -5.24 -0.38
N TRP A 59 4.80 -5.71 -1.20
CA TRP A 59 4.51 -6.25 -2.53
C TRP A 59 3.61 -7.48 -2.49
N ALA A 60 3.68 -8.27 -1.41
CA ALA A 60 2.79 -9.42 -1.18
C ALA A 60 1.51 -9.04 -0.42
N THR A 61 1.64 -8.22 0.63
CA THR A 61 0.52 -7.95 1.54
C THR A 61 -0.48 -6.93 1.00
N VAL A 62 -0.07 -5.99 0.14
CA VAL A 62 -0.98 -5.06 -0.54
C VAL A 62 -1.94 -5.80 -1.47
N PRO A 63 -1.49 -6.58 -2.49
CA PRO A 63 -2.41 -7.30 -3.36
C PRO A 63 -3.21 -8.38 -2.62
N PHE A 64 -2.65 -9.00 -1.57
CA PHE A 64 -3.43 -9.92 -0.71
C PHE A 64 -4.60 -9.21 0.00
N THR A 65 -4.36 -8.00 0.51
CA THR A 65 -5.36 -7.20 1.23
C THR A 65 -6.46 -6.70 0.29
N TYR A 66 -6.07 -6.22 -0.89
CA TYR A 66 -6.99 -5.67 -1.90
C TYR A 66 -7.42 -6.70 -2.95
N LEU A 67 -7.24 -7.99 -2.67
CA LEU A 67 -7.54 -9.06 -3.61
C LEU A 67 -9.03 -9.03 -3.98
N PRO A 68 -9.38 -8.92 -5.29
CA PRO A 68 -10.77 -8.89 -5.73
C PRO A 68 -11.56 -10.12 -5.24
N LEU A 69 -12.87 -9.95 -5.00
CA LEU A 69 -13.72 -11.08 -4.57
C LEU A 69 -13.73 -12.26 -5.54
N ALA A 70 -13.50 -12.00 -6.83
CA ALA A 70 -13.46 -13.02 -7.87
C ALA A 70 -12.21 -13.92 -7.80
N ILE A 71 -11.18 -13.55 -7.02
CA ILE A 71 -9.96 -14.33 -6.84
C ILE A 71 -9.96 -14.88 -5.42
N ASP A 72 -10.01 -16.20 -5.28
CA ASP A 72 -9.90 -16.85 -3.97
C ASP A 72 -8.46 -16.79 -3.42
N ASP A 73 -8.33 -17.00 -2.10
CA ASP A 73 -7.03 -16.90 -1.43
C ASP A 73 -6.10 -18.04 -1.84
N ASP A 74 -6.63 -19.25 -2.04
CA ASP A 74 -5.82 -20.42 -2.38
C ASP A 74 -5.18 -20.28 -3.76
N ARG A 75 -5.90 -19.71 -4.73
CA ARG A 75 -5.41 -19.38 -6.07
C ARG A 75 -4.33 -18.31 -6.00
N PHE A 76 -4.56 -17.23 -5.23
CA PHE A 76 -3.56 -16.18 -5.02
C PHE A 76 -2.29 -16.73 -4.36
N LEU A 77 -2.42 -17.53 -3.31
CA LEU A 77 -1.31 -18.08 -2.53
C LEU A 77 -0.61 -19.22 -3.26
N GLY A 78 -1.28 -19.86 -4.22
CA GLY A 78 -0.80 -21.03 -4.95
C GLY A 78 -0.65 -22.27 -4.07
N GLU A 79 -0.38 -23.39 -4.73
CA GLU A 79 -0.26 -24.71 -4.08
C GLU A 79 0.91 -24.78 -3.09
N TYR A 80 0.64 -25.36 -1.92
CA TYR A 80 1.66 -25.80 -0.97
C TYR A 80 2.13 -27.21 -1.35
N ILE A 81 3.44 -27.36 -1.49
CA ILE A 81 4.10 -28.66 -1.67
C ILE A 81 4.94 -28.89 -0.41
N SER A 82 4.77 -30.05 0.23
CA SER A 82 5.53 -30.36 1.44
C SER A 82 7.00 -30.63 1.10
N PRO A 83 7.96 -30.40 2.03
CA PRO A 83 9.37 -30.68 1.77
C PRO A 83 9.65 -32.11 1.31
N GLU A 84 8.88 -33.08 1.78
CA GLU A 84 9.01 -34.49 1.45
C GLU A 84 8.53 -34.83 0.04
N GLU A 85 7.68 -33.97 -0.54
CA GLU A 85 7.13 -34.14 -1.87
C GLU A 85 8.01 -33.48 -2.94
N LEU A 86 8.95 -32.60 -2.58
CA LEU A 86 9.78 -31.86 -3.53
C LEU A 86 10.61 -32.78 -4.44
N ASP A 87 10.43 -32.63 -5.76
CA ASP A 87 11.14 -33.34 -6.81
C ASP A 87 11.33 -32.47 -8.07
N ASP A 88 12.09 -32.95 -9.05
CA ASP A 88 12.34 -32.21 -10.30
C ASP A 88 11.07 -31.98 -11.15
N HIS A 89 9.97 -32.72 -10.88
CA HIS A 89 8.72 -32.57 -11.60
C HIS A 89 7.91 -31.39 -11.04
N ASN A 90 7.82 -31.28 -9.72
CA ASN A 90 7.03 -30.25 -9.05
C ASN A 90 7.79 -28.97 -8.71
N LEU A 91 9.12 -28.96 -8.86
CA LEU A 91 9.96 -27.76 -8.83
C LEU A 91 9.99 -26.99 -10.16
N ARG A 92 9.57 -27.61 -11.27
CA ARG A 92 9.35 -26.87 -12.52
C ARG A 92 8.21 -25.87 -12.29
N PRO A 93 8.21 -24.69 -12.95
CA PRO A 93 7.15 -23.71 -12.79
C PRO A 93 5.79 -24.37 -13.09
N SER A 94 5.07 -24.78 -12.04
CA SER A 94 3.77 -25.43 -12.14
C SER A 94 2.67 -24.39 -12.25
N THR A 95 2.93 -23.17 -11.76
CA THR A 95 1.97 -22.06 -11.83
C THR A 95 2.18 -21.27 -13.11
N THR A 96 1.55 -21.70 -14.20
CA THR A 96 1.25 -20.82 -15.34
C THR A 96 0.05 -19.92 -15.05
N ASP A 97 -0.61 -20.09 -13.89
CA ASP A 97 -1.72 -19.25 -13.49
C ASP A 97 -1.23 -17.81 -13.27
N PRO A 98 -1.68 -16.84 -14.09
CA PRO A 98 -1.28 -15.44 -13.93
C PRO A 98 -1.82 -14.84 -12.61
N LEU A 99 -2.82 -15.47 -11.97
CA LEU A 99 -3.39 -15.00 -10.71
C LEU A 99 -2.75 -15.65 -9.47
N ALA A 100 -1.74 -16.51 -9.63
CA ALA A 100 -0.92 -16.96 -8.52
C ALA A 100 0.20 -15.95 -8.26
N PHE A 101 0.36 -15.48 -7.02
CA PHE A 101 1.38 -14.49 -6.66
C PHE A 101 2.81 -14.99 -6.91
N GLY A 102 3.03 -16.32 -6.88
CA GLY A 102 4.29 -16.93 -7.28
C GLY A 102 4.70 -16.59 -8.72
N THR A 103 3.74 -16.44 -9.63
CA THR A 103 3.98 -16.03 -11.03
C THR A 103 4.50 -14.59 -11.10
N ALA A 104 3.93 -13.68 -10.30
CA ALA A 104 4.42 -12.29 -10.20
C ALA A 104 5.87 -12.23 -9.69
N ILE A 105 6.19 -13.00 -8.64
CA ILE A 105 7.56 -13.11 -8.11
C ILE A 105 8.53 -13.65 -9.17
N HIS A 106 8.12 -14.68 -9.92
CA HIS A 106 8.94 -15.26 -10.99
C HIS A 106 9.24 -14.20 -12.05
N ASN A 107 8.23 -13.47 -12.53
CA ASN A 107 8.40 -12.41 -13.53
C ASN A 107 9.24 -11.24 -13.01
N ALA A 108 9.19 -10.94 -11.71
CA ALA A 108 10.01 -9.90 -11.09
C ALA A 108 11.51 -10.17 -11.24
N SER A 109 11.92 -11.43 -11.20
CA SER A 109 13.33 -11.82 -11.37
C SER A 109 13.86 -11.53 -12.77
N THR A 110 12.99 -11.51 -13.76
CA THR A 110 13.29 -11.16 -15.16
C THR A 110 13.40 -9.65 -15.37
N ILE A 111 12.74 -8.85 -14.52
CA ILE A 111 12.69 -7.37 -14.63
C ILE A 111 13.78 -6.70 -13.80
N GLY A 112 14.34 -7.38 -12.79
CA GLY A 112 15.44 -6.88 -11.96
C GLY A 112 16.71 -6.49 -12.74
N GLU A 113 16.89 -6.99 -13.97
CA GLU A 113 17.97 -6.61 -14.89
C GLU A 113 17.73 -5.24 -15.58
N ILE A 114 16.53 -4.65 -15.45
CA ILE A 114 16.08 -3.42 -16.14
C ILE A 114 16.01 -2.22 -15.17
N LEU A 115 16.63 -2.32 -13.99
CA LEU A 115 16.76 -1.18 -13.07
C LEU A 115 17.88 -0.21 -13.55
N GLU A 116 17.69 0.38 -14.72
CA GLU A 116 18.46 1.56 -15.12
C GLU A 116 18.04 2.75 -14.25
N ILE A 117 18.96 3.15 -13.39
CA ILE A 117 18.94 4.37 -12.61
C ILE A 117 18.92 5.55 -13.60
N GLY A 118 17.76 6.19 -13.78
CA GLY A 118 17.70 7.39 -14.63
C GLY A 118 16.33 7.82 -15.20
N ARG A 119 15.22 7.12 -14.94
CA ARG A 119 13.93 7.41 -15.61
C ARG A 119 12.90 8.22 -14.80
N GLY A 120 13.34 9.01 -13.83
CA GLY A 120 12.47 9.88 -13.04
C GLY A 120 11.81 9.19 -11.85
N ASP A 121 10.98 9.94 -11.14
CA ASP A 121 10.71 9.72 -9.72
C ASP A 121 9.65 8.65 -9.42
N GLU A 122 8.91 8.23 -10.44
CA GLU A 122 7.82 7.24 -10.33
C GLU A 122 8.11 5.94 -11.08
N ALA A 123 9.17 5.88 -11.89
CA ALA A 123 9.47 4.72 -12.73
C ALA A 123 9.65 3.43 -11.92
N TYR A 124 10.29 3.52 -10.76
CA TYR A 124 10.43 2.38 -9.86
C TYR A 124 9.07 1.90 -9.32
N SER A 125 8.23 2.82 -8.86
CA SER A 125 6.90 2.51 -8.33
C SER A 125 5.99 1.89 -9.40
N ASP A 126 6.05 2.38 -10.63
CA ASP A 126 5.28 1.86 -11.77
C ASP A 126 5.74 0.46 -12.19
N ILE A 127 7.05 0.20 -12.19
CA ILE A 127 7.59 -1.15 -12.42
C ILE A 127 7.14 -2.10 -11.31
N VAL A 128 7.25 -1.71 -10.04
CA VAL A 128 6.78 -2.55 -8.93
C VAL A 128 5.27 -2.82 -9.05
N ALA A 129 4.48 -1.82 -9.42
CA ALA A 129 3.04 -1.95 -9.57
C ALA A 129 2.65 -2.85 -10.76
N SER A 130 3.29 -2.71 -11.92
CA SER A 130 3.05 -3.60 -13.07
C SER A 130 3.38 -5.06 -12.76
N VAL A 131 4.42 -5.31 -11.95
CA VAL A 131 4.78 -6.68 -11.57
C VAL A 131 3.83 -7.27 -10.53
N PHE A 132 3.55 -6.53 -9.45
CA PHE A 132 2.90 -7.11 -8.26
C PHE A 132 1.43 -6.73 -8.09
N LEU A 133 0.93 -5.72 -8.80
CA LEU A 133 -0.44 -5.22 -8.68
C LEU A 133 -1.26 -5.44 -9.95
N GLU A 134 -0.68 -5.28 -11.14
CA GLU A 134 -1.37 -5.44 -12.43
C GLU A 134 -2.04 -6.81 -12.59
N PRO A 135 -1.41 -7.96 -12.22
CA PRO A 135 -2.05 -9.26 -12.37
C PRO A 135 -3.38 -9.39 -11.61
N PHE A 136 -3.58 -8.54 -10.60
CA PHE A 136 -4.77 -8.52 -9.74
C PHE A 136 -5.70 -7.35 -10.04
N GLY A 137 -5.45 -6.59 -11.12
CA GLY A 137 -6.24 -5.42 -11.50
C GLY A 137 -6.06 -4.21 -10.58
N LEU A 138 -4.92 -4.11 -9.91
CA LEU A 138 -4.63 -3.07 -8.90
C LEU A 138 -3.61 -2.00 -9.38
N HIS A 139 -3.18 -2.05 -10.64
CA HIS A 139 -2.24 -1.08 -11.25
C HIS A 139 -2.95 0.03 -12.05
N ASP A 140 -4.14 0.42 -11.61
CA ASP A 140 -4.84 1.57 -12.20
C ASP A 140 -4.43 2.84 -11.46
N ASN A 141 -3.56 3.65 -12.09
CA ASN A 141 -3.05 4.89 -11.51
C ASN A 141 -4.12 6.00 -11.39
N GLU A 142 -5.30 5.83 -11.99
CA GLU A 142 -6.45 6.72 -11.81
C GLU A 142 -7.34 6.32 -10.62
N LYS A 143 -7.07 5.16 -10.01
CA LYS A 143 -7.81 4.67 -8.83
C LYS A 143 -7.07 4.90 -7.54
N PHE A 144 -7.80 5.41 -6.55
CA PHE A 144 -7.32 5.56 -5.19
C PHE A 144 -7.58 4.32 -4.36
N PHE A 145 -6.82 4.13 -3.29
CA PHE A 145 -7.06 3.06 -2.33
C PHE A 145 -7.80 3.61 -1.11
N THR A 146 -8.81 2.88 -0.64
CA THR A 146 -9.49 3.13 0.63
C THR A 146 -9.82 1.80 1.32
N PHE A 147 -10.24 1.80 2.58
CA PHE A 147 -10.41 0.52 3.28
C PHE A 147 -11.75 -0.16 3.03
N HIS A 148 -12.86 0.50 3.32
CA HIS A 148 -14.19 -0.11 3.29
C HIS A 148 -15.25 0.87 2.80
N LYS A 149 -16.44 0.36 2.49
CA LYS A 149 -17.55 1.17 1.96
C LYS A 149 -17.96 2.35 2.87
N GLY A 150 -17.79 2.21 4.18
CA GLY A 150 -18.03 3.28 5.16
C GLY A 150 -17.05 4.44 4.98
N ALA A 151 -15.74 4.13 4.96
CA ALA A 151 -14.70 5.10 4.67
C ALA A 151 -14.88 5.75 3.29
N LEU A 152 -15.18 4.95 2.26
CA LEU A 152 -15.47 5.46 0.92
C LEU A 152 -16.65 6.45 0.93
N LYS A 153 -17.74 6.13 1.63
CA LYS A 153 -18.89 7.03 1.75
C LYS A 153 -18.50 8.37 2.37
N SER A 154 -17.65 8.37 3.40
CA SER A 154 -17.12 9.59 4.01
C SER A 154 -16.32 10.43 2.99
N VAL A 155 -15.45 9.78 2.21
CA VAL A 155 -14.65 10.43 1.16
C VAL A 155 -15.55 11.08 0.10
N LEU A 156 -16.52 10.34 -0.43
CA LEU A 156 -17.43 10.82 -1.47
C LEU A 156 -18.34 11.96 -0.98
N ALA A 157 -18.74 11.93 0.29
CA ALA A 157 -19.51 13.03 0.89
C ALA A 157 -18.72 14.36 0.94
N GLY A 158 -17.39 14.28 1.04
CA GLY A 158 -16.50 15.43 1.00
C GLY A 158 -16.07 15.86 -0.41
N ASN A 159 -16.21 14.97 -1.41
CA ASN A 159 -15.66 15.13 -2.76
C ASN A 159 -16.70 14.74 -3.84
N PRO A 160 -17.69 15.61 -4.15
CA PRO A 160 -18.80 15.27 -5.05
C PRO A 160 -18.41 15.02 -6.51
N SER A 161 -17.20 15.38 -6.93
CA SER A 161 -16.65 15.09 -8.26
C SER A 161 -16.15 13.65 -8.38
N LEU A 162 -15.97 12.94 -7.26
CA LEU A 162 -15.54 11.55 -7.24
C LEU A 162 -16.75 10.61 -7.20
N SER A 163 -16.52 9.39 -7.68
CA SER A 163 -17.48 8.29 -7.68
C SER A 163 -16.84 7.03 -7.10
N ILE A 164 -17.65 6.00 -6.86
CA ILE A 164 -17.15 4.68 -6.42
C ILE A 164 -16.13 4.08 -7.39
N ASP A 165 -16.23 4.37 -8.68
CA ASP A 165 -15.37 3.79 -9.72
C ASP A 165 -13.94 4.33 -9.64
N ASN A 166 -13.72 5.45 -8.93
CA ASN A 166 -12.39 6.02 -8.68
C ASN A 166 -11.63 5.30 -7.54
N PHE A 167 -12.17 4.24 -6.93
CA PHE A 167 -11.59 3.63 -5.75
C PHE A 167 -11.45 2.11 -5.83
N GLN A 168 -10.29 1.63 -5.39
CA GLN A 168 -10.05 0.27 -4.91
C GLN A 168 -10.32 0.22 -3.41
N TYR A 169 -11.08 -0.75 -2.94
CA TYR A 169 -11.32 -0.96 -1.51
C TYR A 169 -11.27 -2.44 -1.15
N VAL A 170 -11.10 -2.72 0.14
CA VAL A 170 -11.02 -4.10 0.64
C VAL A 170 -12.42 -4.70 0.61
N GLU A 171 -12.66 -5.54 -0.38
CA GLU A 171 -13.94 -6.24 -0.54
C GLU A 171 -14.08 -7.44 0.41
N LYS A 172 -12.96 -8.08 0.75
CA LYS A 172 -12.92 -9.23 1.66
C LYS A 172 -12.92 -8.78 3.12
N HIS A 173 -14.04 -9.00 3.82
CA HIS A 173 -14.17 -8.61 5.24
C HIS A 173 -13.43 -9.53 6.23
N ASP A 174 -12.60 -10.44 5.73
CA ASP A 174 -11.73 -11.31 6.53
C ASP A 174 -10.26 -10.83 6.57
N ARG A 175 -9.96 -9.64 6.03
CA ARG A 175 -8.61 -9.06 6.03
C ARG A 175 -8.23 -8.34 7.32
N PRO A 176 -7.00 -8.53 7.85
CA PRO A 176 -6.41 -7.66 8.85
C PRO A 176 -6.28 -6.21 8.36
N TYR A 177 -6.15 -5.25 9.28
CA TYR A 177 -5.82 -3.88 8.91
C TYR A 177 -4.36 -3.78 8.44
N LEU A 178 -4.17 -3.32 7.21
CA LEU A 178 -2.84 -3.17 6.62
C LEU A 178 -2.18 -1.85 7.04
N ILE A 179 -0.93 -1.94 7.47
CA ILE A 179 -0.05 -0.81 7.78
C ILE A 179 1.22 -1.02 6.96
N VAL A 180 1.42 -0.22 5.92
CA VAL A 180 2.66 -0.21 5.16
C VAL A 180 3.54 0.90 5.71
N THR A 181 4.80 0.61 6.01
CA THR A 181 5.78 1.62 6.42
C THR A 181 6.80 1.85 5.32
N GLY A 182 7.26 3.08 5.23
CA GLY A 182 8.29 3.52 4.29
C GLY A 182 9.15 4.60 4.90
N VAL A 183 10.04 5.14 4.07
CA VAL A 183 10.91 6.25 4.45
C VAL A 183 10.79 7.33 3.39
N MET A 184 10.57 8.56 3.84
CA MET A 184 10.72 9.75 3.02
C MET A 184 12.17 10.23 3.14
N ILE A 185 12.84 10.46 2.00
CA ILE A 185 14.24 10.87 1.95
C ILE A 185 14.30 12.39 1.80
N GLY A 186 15.07 13.05 2.68
CA GLY A 186 15.17 14.51 2.79
C GLY A 186 15.85 15.21 1.62
N GLN A 187 16.50 14.49 0.70
CA GLN A 187 17.27 15.06 -0.43
C GLN A 187 16.55 16.17 -1.24
N GLN A 188 15.22 16.14 -1.29
CA GLN A 188 14.41 17.14 -2.01
C GLN A 188 13.80 18.22 -1.11
N MET A 189 13.82 18.03 0.21
CA MET A 189 13.14 18.87 1.21
C MET A 189 14.07 19.48 2.25
N SER A 190 15.35 19.08 2.23
CA SER A 190 16.40 19.50 3.17
C SER A 190 17.71 19.74 2.42
N ASP A 191 18.59 20.52 3.05
CA ASP A 191 19.99 20.67 2.70
C ASP A 191 20.84 19.48 3.18
N ASP A 192 20.34 18.69 4.14
CA ASP A 192 20.95 17.44 4.58
C ASP A 192 20.36 16.23 3.82
N PRO A 193 21.12 15.60 2.90
CA PRO A 193 20.65 14.46 2.13
C PRO A 193 20.53 13.16 2.96
N GLU A 194 21.06 13.11 4.18
CA GLU A 194 20.99 11.96 5.09
C GLU A 194 19.78 11.98 6.02
N GLU A 195 18.87 12.94 5.85
CA GLU A 195 17.65 13.00 6.62
C GLU A 195 16.58 12.00 6.12
N TYR A 196 16.00 11.25 7.06
CA TYR A 196 15.03 10.20 6.79
C TYR A 196 13.83 10.30 7.73
N TYR A 197 12.62 10.30 7.16
CA TYR A 197 11.39 10.40 7.94
C TYR A 197 10.53 9.15 7.79
N PRO A 198 10.07 8.55 8.90
CA PRO A 198 9.21 7.38 8.83
C PRO A 198 7.82 7.80 8.33
N ILE A 199 7.41 7.24 7.20
CA ILE A 199 6.06 7.40 6.68
C ILE A 199 5.25 6.12 6.93
N GLU A 200 4.04 6.30 7.43
CA GLU A 200 3.05 5.23 7.56
C GLU A 200 1.97 5.44 6.50
N MET A 201 1.65 4.39 5.77
CA MET A 201 0.64 4.34 4.72
C MET A 201 -0.36 3.25 5.09
N THR A 202 -1.62 3.63 5.32
CA THR A 202 -2.69 2.70 5.61
C THR A 202 -3.81 2.86 4.60
N PRO A 203 -4.79 1.95 4.54
CA PRO A 203 -6.00 2.13 3.74
C PRO A 203 -6.85 3.36 4.11
N LEU A 204 -6.68 3.96 5.29
CA LEU A 204 -7.50 5.10 5.73
C LEU A 204 -6.73 6.41 5.80
N TYR A 205 -5.45 6.35 6.17
CA TYR A 205 -4.62 7.52 6.33
C TYR A 205 -3.15 7.24 5.99
N THR A 206 -2.45 8.29 5.54
CA THR A 206 -1.02 8.27 5.22
C THR A 206 -0.35 9.52 5.77
N GLY A 207 0.88 9.41 6.25
CA GLY A 207 1.67 10.58 6.67
C GLY A 207 2.79 10.25 7.64
N VAL A 208 3.41 11.32 8.15
CA VAL A 208 4.50 11.29 9.12
C VAL A 208 4.00 11.81 10.46
N ARG A 209 4.01 10.95 11.47
CA ARG A 209 3.48 11.28 12.81
C ARG A 209 4.26 12.42 13.49
N GLY A 210 5.58 12.37 13.41
CA GLY A 210 6.45 13.39 14.00
C GLY A 210 6.44 14.65 13.15
N GLN A 211 6.62 15.81 13.78
CA GLN A 211 6.83 17.08 13.09
C GLN A 211 8.32 17.41 13.13
N PHE A 212 8.89 17.71 11.97
CA PHE A 212 10.32 17.95 11.80
C PHE A 212 10.54 19.31 11.12
N GLU A 213 11.48 20.09 11.66
CA GLU A 213 11.96 21.36 11.10
C GLU A 213 13.20 21.08 10.26
N LEU A 214 13.13 21.40 8.97
CA LEU A 214 14.21 21.20 8.00
C LEU A 214 14.70 22.55 7.51
N GLU A 215 15.95 22.64 7.12
CA GLU A 215 16.47 23.82 6.42
C GLU A 215 16.65 23.47 4.94
N LYS A 216 16.06 24.28 4.07
CA LYS A 216 16.21 24.16 2.61
C LYS A 216 16.47 25.52 2.02
N ASP A 217 17.63 25.71 1.39
CA ASP A 217 18.01 26.97 0.74
C ASP A 217 17.89 28.19 1.69
N GLY A 218 18.17 27.98 2.99
CA GLY A 218 18.06 29.00 4.04
C GLY A 218 16.64 29.33 4.49
N GLN A 219 15.66 28.48 4.17
CA GLN A 219 14.29 28.55 4.67
C GLN A 219 13.96 27.33 5.53
N THR A 220 13.23 27.56 6.63
CA THR A 220 12.69 26.47 7.44
C THR A 220 11.47 25.85 6.76
N VAL A 221 11.53 24.54 6.52
CA VAL A 221 10.46 23.71 5.95
C VAL A 221 9.96 22.75 7.03
N MET A 222 8.63 22.60 7.14
CA MET A 222 8.02 21.64 8.07
C MET A 222 7.65 20.35 7.36
N VAL A 223 8.01 19.21 7.93
CA VAL A 223 7.60 17.89 7.44
C VAL A 223 6.85 17.12 8.53
N GLY A 224 5.74 16.48 8.16
CA GLY A 224 4.94 15.67 9.06
C GLY A 224 4.06 16.47 10.03
N GLY A 225 3.88 15.91 11.21
CA GLY A 225 3.00 16.42 12.26
C GLY A 225 1.57 15.91 12.17
N GLY A 226 1.29 14.92 11.31
CA GLY A 226 -0.04 14.40 11.17
C GLY A 226 -0.20 13.36 10.07
N TYR A 227 -1.47 13.09 9.78
CA TYR A 227 -1.89 12.17 8.74
C TYR A 227 -3.00 12.81 7.92
N VAL A 228 -3.02 12.50 6.63
CA VAL A 228 -4.11 12.83 5.70
C VAL A 228 -4.84 11.56 5.29
N GLU A 229 -6.06 11.68 4.78
CA GLU A 229 -6.73 10.53 4.16
C GLU A 229 -5.90 10.02 2.98
N SER A 230 -5.70 8.70 2.86
CA SER A 230 -4.71 8.14 1.93
C SER A 230 -4.93 8.48 0.47
N PHE A 231 -6.18 8.67 0.04
CA PHE A 231 -6.51 9.11 -1.32
C PHE A 231 -6.06 10.54 -1.62
N GLY A 232 -5.89 11.37 -0.58
CA GLY A 232 -5.43 12.75 -0.67
C GLY A 232 -3.91 12.90 -0.52
N TYR A 233 -3.18 11.83 -0.23
CA TYR A 233 -1.72 11.87 -0.17
C TYR A 233 -1.13 12.07 -1.58
N ASP A 234 -0.10 12.93 -1.69
CA ASP A 234 0.50 13.37 -2.97
C ASP A 234 -0.46 14.15 -3.90
N SER A 235 -1.49 14.80 -3.35
CA SER A 235 -2.41 15.68 -4.08
C SER A 235 -2.09 17.18 -3.94
N TYR A 236 -2.61 18.01 -4.85
CA TYR A 236 -2.53 19.48 -4.75
C TYR A 236 -3.30 19.99 -3.54
N GLU A 237 -2.69 20.92 -2.79
CA GLU A 237 -3.24 21.65 -1.63
C GLU A 237 -4.63 21.16 -1.17
N PRO A 238 -4.70 20.14 -0.31
CA PRO A 238 -5.98 19.78 0.27
C PRO A 238 -6.49 20.98 1.04
N ARG A 239 -7.55 21.64 0.57
CA ARG A 239 -8.20 22.68 1.36
C ARG A 239 -8.82 22.03 2.57
N THR A 240 -8.29 22.38 3.72
CA THR A 240 -8.67 21.80 4.99
C THR A 240 -9.79 22.65 5.61
N ASP A 241 -11.02 22.14 5.58
CA ASP A 241 -12.08 22.66 6.45
C ASP A 241 -12.01 21.88 7.77
N ALA A 242 -11.70 22.56 8.87
CA ALA A 242 -11.76 21.97 10.19
C ALA A 242 -13.23 21.72 10.58
N VAL A 243 -13.64 20.46 10.60
CA VAL A 243 -14.95 20.05 11.14
C VAL A 243 -14.68 18.97 12.19
N ASP A 244 -15.15 19.20 13.42
CA ASP A 244 -15.01 18.27 14.56
C ASP A 244 -13.55 17.87 14.87
N GLY A 245 -12.61 18.82 14.75
CA GLY A 245 -11.19 18.58 15.01
C GLY A 245 -10.47 17.78 13.92
N ARG A 246 -11.09 17.63 12.73
CA ARG A 246 -10.47 17.02 11.55
C ARG A 246 -10.37 17.98 10.40
N TRP A 247 -9.27 17.84 9.68
CA TRP A 247 -9.06 18.47 8.39
C TRP A 247 -9.53 17.51 7.30
N ARG A 248 -10.68 17.81 6.65
CA ARG A 248 -11.14 17.01 5.51
C ARG A 248 -10.34 17.39 4.27
N VAL A 249 -9.85 16.39 3.53
CA VAL A 249 -9.19 16.62 2.25
C VAL A 249 -10.24 16.82 1.17
N ARG A 250 -10.23 18.00 0.54
CA ARG A 250 -10.98 18.26 -0.68
C ARG A 250 -10.02 18.41 -1.85
N LEU A 251 -10.21 17.56 -2.86
CA LEU A 251 -9.46 17.68 -4.10
C LEU A 251 -10.12 18.73 -5.00
N THR A 252 -9.39 19.78 -5.37
CA THR A 252 -9.85 20.79 -6.35
C THR A 252 -8.90 20.83 -7.54
N GLY A 253 -9.38 20.50 -8.75
CA GLY A 253 -8.58 20.58 -9.98
C GLY A 253 -8.67 19.34 -10.87
N LEU A 254 -7.90 19.33 -11.96
CA LEU A 254 -7.68 18.15 -12.81
C LEU A 254 -6.86 17.13 -12.01
N LEU A 255 -7.46 15.96 -11.78
CA LEU A 255 -6.90 14.84 -11.06
C LEU A 255 -6.00 14.04 -12.00
N SER A 256 -4.73 14.40 -12.05
CA SER A 256 -3.70 13.60 -12.68
C SER A 256 -2.54 13.49 -11.71
N ARG A 257 -2.29 12.27 -11.23
CA ARG A 257 -0.98 11.91 -10.67
C ARG A 257 0.07 12.24 -11.74
N GLY A 258 1.18 12.86 -11.36
CA GLY A 258 2.30 13.04 -12.29
C GLY A 258 2.49 14.43 -12.91
N ASP A 259 1.48 15.30 -12.93
CA ASP A 259 1.46 16.45 -13.86
C ASP A 259 2.34 17.66 -13.49
N LYS A 260 3.00 17.66 -12.33
CA LYS A 260 3.99 18.69 -11.98
C LYS A 260 5.36 18.12 -11.59
N PRO A 261 6.45 18.86 -11.88
CA PRO A 261 7.77 18.62 -11.30
C PRO A 261 7.67 18.50 -9.78
N ILE A 262 8.49 17.63 -9.20
CA ILE A 262 8.48 17.29 -7.78
C ILE A 262 8.40 18.47 -6.80
N GLY A 263 9.04 19.60 -7.14
CA GLY A 263 9.11 20.78 -6.27
C GLY A 263 7.77 21.50 -6.07
N ASP A 264 6.77 21.20 -6.88
CA ASP A 264 5.44 21.82 -6.81
C ASP A 264 4.37 20.90 -6.19
N ARG A 265 4.77 19.72 -5.66
CA ARG A 265 3.87 18.77 -4.98
C ARG A 265 3.97 18.93 -3.47
N TYR A 266 2.83 18.95 -2.79
CA TYR A 266 2.79 19.00 -1.33
C TYR A 266 2.94 17.59 -0.75
N ARG A 267 3.99 17.41 0.05
CA ARG A 267 4.27 16.19 0.79
C ARG A 267 4.03 16.49 2.27
N PHE A 268 2.95 15.92 2.83
CA PHE A 268 2.66 15.97 4.27
C PHE A 268 3.41 14.86 5.00
#